data_AF-M4IU88-F1
#
_entry.id   AF-M4IU88-F1
#
_cell.length_a   1.000
_cell.length_b   1.000
_cell.length_c   1.000
_cell.angle_alpha   90.00
_cell.angle_beta   90.00
_cell.angle_gamma   90.00
#
_symmetry.space_group_name_H-M   'P 1'
#
loop_
_entity.id
_entity.type
_entity.pdbx_description
1 polymer ?
#
loop_
_entity_poly.entity_id
_entity_poly.type
_entity_poly.pdbx_seq_one_letter_code
_entity_poly.pdbx_strand_id
1 'polypeptide(L)'
;MEIQINFIVTSINYFINYKLNHLSLQLLSLLLGFFISTALSTIPAQTGDWGIIAAAIIVTNQEIVSKIIYQTKINSYYKSILIVKILLKYCNNIKIGILYGLFVDAFKLGS
;
A
#
# COMPACT_ATOMS: atom_id res chain seq x y z
N MET A 1 8.72 -40.80 18.87
CA MET A 1 8.10 -39.52 19.30
C MET A 1 8.89 -38.31 18.80
N GLU A 2 10.22 -38.27 18.98
CA GLU A 2 11.05 -37.12 18.58
C GLU A 2 10.97 -36.75 17.09
N ILE A 3 10.91 -37.74 16.19
CA ILE A 3 10.80 -37.50 14.74
C ILE A 3 9.49 -36.77 14.40
N GLN A 4 8.38 -37.15 15.02
CA GLN A 4 7.08 -36.50 14.81
C GLN A 4 7.10 -35.05 15.33
N ILE A 5 7.76 -34.81 16.46
CA ILE A 5 7.93 -33.47 17.04
C ILE A 5 8.74 -32.56 16.11
N ASN A 6 9.84 -33.06 15.54
CA ASN A 6 10.66 -32.28 14.61
C ASN A 6 9.91 -31.93 13.31
N PHE A 7 9.07 -32.83 12.79
CA PHE A 7 8.19 -32.52 11.64
C PHE A 7 7.17 -31.43 11.97
N ILE A 8 6.62 -31.42 13.18
CA ILE A 8 5.69 -30.37 13.63
C ILE A 8 6.42 -29.02 13.77
N VAL A 9 7.59 -29.00 14.40
CA VAL A 9 8.37 -27.75 14.58
C VAL A 9 8.78 -27.15 13.24
N THR A 10 9.25 -27.97 12.29
CA THR A 10 9.67 -27.50 10.97
C THR A 10 8.48 -26.93 10.18
N SER A 11 7.34 -27.63 10.15
CA SER A 11 6.13 -27.13 9.47
C SER A 11 5.60 -25.82 10.07
N ILE A 12 5.64 -25.67 11.39
CA ILE A 12 5.30 -24.41 12.08
C ILE A 12 6.26 -23.29 11.67
N ASN A 13 7.57 -23.54 11.65
CA ASN A 13 8.57 -22.54 11.28
C ASN A 13 8.40 -22.09 9.82
N TYR A 14 8.13 -23.02 8.89
CA TYR A 14 7.82 -22.68 7.50
C TYR A 14 6.58 -21.79 7.39
N PHE A 15 5.51 -22.13 8.11
CA PHE A 15 4.27 -21.35 8.10
C PHE A 15 4.49 -19.93 8.65
N ILE A 16 5.17 -19.82 9.80
CA ILE A 16 5.47 -18.54 10.43
C ILE A 16 6.33 -17.66 9.51
N ASN A 17 7.44 -18.19 8.99
CA ASN A 17 8.36 -17.42 8.16
C ASN A 17 7.70 -16.95 6.86
N TYR A 18 6.93 -17.82 6.19
CA TYR A 18 6.22 -17.45 4.97
C TYR A 18 5.20 -16.33 5.22
N LYS A 19 4.38 -16.46 6.28
CA LYS A 19 3.34 -15.49 6.62
C LYS A 19 3.94 -14.16 7.08
N LEU A 20 5.02 -14.19 7.87
CA LEU A 20 5.73 -12.99 8.32
C LEU A 20 6.39 -12.25 7.15
N ASN A 21 7.03 -12.96 6.22
CA ASN A 21 7.67 -12.31 5.07
C ASN A 21 6.64 -11.66 4.14
N HIS A 22 5.49 -12.28 3.94
CA HIS A 22 4.40 -11.66 3.19
C HIS A 22 3.86 -10.41 3.92
N LEU A 23 3.68 -10.48 5.24
CA LEU A 23 3.21 -9.35 6.04
C LEU A 23 4.23 -8.19 6.07
N SER A 24 5.52 -8.49 6.16
CA SER A 24 6.59 -7.48 6.15
C SER A 24 6.61 -6.71 4.83
N LEU A 25 6.48 -7.39 3.69
CA LEU A 25 6.38 -6.76 2.37
C LEU A 25 5.14 -5.87 2.24
N GLN A 26 4.01 -6.29 2.81
CA GLN A 26 2.79 -5.47 2.84
C GLN A 26 2.97 -4.23 3.71
N LEU A 27 3.56 -4.36 4.90
CA LEU A 27 3.86 -3.22 5.76
C LEU A 27 4.85 -2.26 5.10
N LEU A 28 5.90 -2.79 4.47
CA LEU A 28 6.88 -1.99 3.75
C LEU A 28 6.21 -1.15 2.66
N SER A 29 5.32 -1.77 1.86
CA SER A 29 4.56 -1.05 0.83
C SER A 29 3.65 0.04 1.41
N LEU A 30 3.04 -0.20 2.58
CA LEU A 30 2.19 0.79 3.26
C LEU A 30 3.02 1.95 3.82
N LEU A 31 4.13 1.65 4.49
CA LEU A 31 5.07 2.64 5.05
C LEU A 31 5.70 3.50 3.95
N LEU A 32 6.02 2.89 2.80
CA LEU A 32 6.50 3.62 1.63
C LEU A 32 5.44 4.62 1.12
N GLY A 33 4.17 4.22 1.06
CA GLY A 33 3.08 5.13 0.75
C GLY A 33 2.93 6.27 1.77
N PHE A 34 3.06 5.96 3.05
CA PHE A 34 3.03 6.96 4.12
C PHE A 34 4.16 7.99 3.98
N PHE A 35 5.38 7.52 3.69
CA PHE A 35 6.54 8.39 3.44
C PHE A 35 6.31 9.32 2.24
N ILE A 36 5.80 8.79 1.12
CA ILE A 36 5.46 9.60 -0.06
C ILE A 36 4.45 10.68 0.30
N SER A 37 3.44 10.35 1.11
CA SER A 37 2.46 11.32 1.56
C SER A 37 3.08 12.48 2.35
N THR A 38 3.99 12.19 3.28
CA THR A 38 4.69 13.24 4.04
C THR A 38 5.56 14.13 3.14
N ALA A 39 6.16 13.57 2.08
CA ALA A 39 6.86 14.38 1.09
C ALA A 39 5.87 15.26 0.30
N LEU A 40 4.73 14.69 -0.12
CA LEU A 40 3.68 15.41 -0.84
C LEU A 40 3.00 16.51 -0.02
N SER A 41 2.89 16.36 1.30
CA SER A 41 2.30 17.40 2.16
C SER A 41 3.23 18.60 2.35
N THR A 42 4.55 18.38 2.32
CA THR A 42 5.54 19.47 2.49
C THR A 42 5.72 20.37 1.26
N ILE A 43 5.55 19.85 0.04
CA ILE A 43 5.81 20.60 -1.20
C ILE A 43 4.83 21.78 -1.38
N PRO A 44 3.49 21.61 -1.27
CA PRO A 44 2.53 22.71 -1.42
C PRO A 44 2.52 23.63 -0.18
N ALA A 45 2.84 23.09 1.00
CA ALA A 45 2.86 23.86 2.25
C ALA A 45 3.92 24.95 2.25
N GLN A 46 4.99 24.82 1.44
CA GLN A 46 6.06 25.80 1.37
C GLN A 46 5.65 27.10 0.63
N THR A 47 4.66 27.03 -0.28
CA THR A 47 4.24 28.17 -1.10
C THR A 47 2.85 28.71 -0.78
N GLY A 48 2.16 28.13 0.21
CA GLY A 48 0.92 28.64 0.84
C GLY A 48 -0.34 28.61 -0.03
N ASP A 49 -0.26 29.08 -1.27
CA ASP A 49 -1.42 29.40 -2.10
C ASP A 49 -1.85 28.25 -3.03
N TRP A 50 -0.98 27.25 -3.25
CA TRP A 50 -1.20 26.18 -4.22
C TRP A 50 -1.88 24.94 -3.64
N GLY A 51 -2.35 24.99 -2.39
CA GLY A 51 -2.88 23.84 -1.66
C GLY A 51 -4.09 23.17 -2.34
N ILE A 52 -5.05 23.95 -2.84
CA ILE A 52 -6.25 23.43 -3.52
C ILE A 52 -5.89 22.70 -4.81
N ILE A 53 -4.97 23.27 -5.59
CA ILE A 53 -4.53 22.70 -6.87
C ILE A 53 -3.77 21.40 -6.61
N ALA A 54 -2.88 21.39 -5.60
CA ALA A 54 -2.16 20.17 -5.19
C ALA A 54 -3.13 19.07 -4.72
N ALA A 55 -4.14 19.41 -3.92
CA ALA A 55 -5.16 18.45 -3.47
C ALA A 55 -5.93 17.87 -4.67
N ALA A 56 -6.33 18.69 -5.64
CA ALA A 56 -7.01 18.22 -6.86
C ALA A 56 -6.13 17.25 -7.67
N ILE A 57 -4.83 17.53 -7.81
CA ILE A 57 -3.87 16.65 -8.50
C ILE A 57 -3.72 15.32 -7.75
N ILE A 58 -3.65 15.34 -6.42
CA ILE A 58 -3.54 14.13 -5.62
C ILE A 58 -4.81 13.26 -5.76
N VAL A 59 -5.99 13.87 -5.68
CA VAL A 59 -7.27 13.16 -5.78
C VAL A 59 -7.47 12.57 -7.17
N THR A 60 -7.14 13.31 -8.24
CA THR A 60 -7.24 12.79 -9.62
C THR A 60 -6.30 11.61 -9.84
N ASN A 61 -5.05 11.67 -9.36
CA ASN A 61 -4.13 10.54 -9.42
C ASN A 61 -4.64 9.32 -8.64
N GLN A 62 -5.20 9.54 -7.44
CA GLN A 62 -5.80 8.49 -6.63
C GLN A 62 -6.95 7.78 -7.35
N GLU A 63 -7.79 8.55 -8.05
CA GLU A 63 -8.93 8.01 -8.80
C GLU A 63 -8.50 7.27 -10.07
N ILE A 64 -7.48 7.76 -10.77
CA ILE A 64 -6.88 7.05 -11.92
C ILE A 64 -6.35 5.69 -11.48
N VAL A 65 -5.63 5.63 -10.35
CA VAL A 65 -5.12 4.37 -9.79
C VAL A 65 -6.29 3.45 -9.40
N SER A 66 -7.36 3.96 -8.78
CA SER A 66 -8.58 3.20 -8.51
C SER A 66 -9.11 2.56 -9.79
N LYS A 67 -9.32 3.37 -10.84
CA LYS A 67 -9.89 2.91 -12.11
C LYS A 67 -9.05 1.79 -12.72
N ILE A 68 -7.72 1.90 -12.70
CA ILE A 68 -6.82 0.86 -13.20
C ILE A 68 -6.99 -0.45 -12.40
N ILE A 69 -7.03 -0.39 -11.07
CA ILE A 69 -7.19 -1.57 -10.20
C ILE A 69 -8.55 -2.25 -10.42
N TYR A 70 -9.63 -1.48 -10.56
CA TYR A 70 -10.97 -2.04 -10.78
C TYR A 70 -11.14 -2.61 -12.19
N GLN A 71 -10.63 -1.91 -13.22
CA GLN A 71 -10.70 -2.38 -14.61
C GLN A 71 -9.95 -3.71 -14.78
N THR A 72 -8.79 -3.85 -14.14
CA THR A 72 -7.99 -5.09 -14.17
C THR A 72 -8.65 -6.24 -13.40
N LYS A 73 -9.46 -5.96 -12.38
CA LYS A 73 -10.23 -6.98 -11.64
C LYS A 73 -11.42 -7.53 -12.44
N ILE A 74 -12.06 -6.69 -13.24
CA ILE A 74 -13.21 -7.07 -14.08
C ILE A 74 -12.75 -7.87 -15.31
N ASN A 75 -11.59 -7.54 -15.86
CA ASN A 75 -11.14 -8.13 -17.11
C ASN A 75 -10.46 -9.50 -16.88
N SER A 76 -11.15 -10.58 -17.24
CA SER A 76 -10.75 -11.99 -16.96
C SER A 76 -9.36 -12.35 -17.52
N TYR A 77 -8.91 -11.68 -18.57
CA TYR A 77 -7.60 -11.90 -19.19
C TYR A 77 -6.42 -11.64 -18.22
N TYR A 78 -6.53 -10.60 -17.40
CA TYR A 78 -5.49 -10.24 -16.42
C TYR A 78 -5.61 -11.01 -15.11
N LYS A 79 -6.73 -11.71 -14.90
CA LYS A 79 -6.94 -12.58 -13.72
C LYS A 79 -5.97 -13.77 -13.70
N SER A 80 -5.50 -14.21 -14.87
CA SER A 80 -4.58 -15.34 -15.03
C SER A 80 -3.12 -15.00 -14.69
N ILE A 81 -2.74 -13.71 -14.78
CA ILE A 81 -1.34 -13.29 -14.60
C ILE A 81 -1.09 -12.99 -13.12
N LEU A 82 -0.52 -13.98 -12.42
CA LEU A 82 -0.24 -13.94 -10.98
C LEU A 82 0.65 -12.74 -10.58
N ILE A 83 1.59 -12.35 -11.44
CA ILE A 83 2.50 -11.20 -11.24
C ILE A 83 1.74 -9.87 -11.21
N VAL A 84 0.80 -9.67 -12.13
CA VAL A 84 -0.02 -8.44 -12.21
C VAL A 84 -0.86 -8.32 -10.94
N LYS A 85 -1.44 -9.43 -10.45
CA LYS A 85 -2.19 -9.44 -9.20
C LYS A 85 -1.35 -9.06 -7.99
N ILE A 86 -0.10 -9.53 -7.92
CA ILE A 86 0.84 -9.18 -6.84
C ILE A 86 1.19 -7.69 -6.90
N LEU A 87 1.54 -7.17 -8.08
CA LEU A 87 1.85 -5.75 -8.27
C LEU A 87 0.67 -4.85 -7.90
N LEU A 88 -0.55 -5.19 -8.36
CA LEU A 88 -1.75 -4.44 -8.01
C LEU A 88 -2.01 -4.44 -6.50
N LYS A 89 -1.72 -5.53 -5.80
CA LYS A 89 -1.85 -5.62 -4.34
C LYS A 89 -0.88 -4.65 -3.63
N TYR A 90 0.38 -4.61 -4.05
CA TYR A 90 1.36 -3.67 -3.50
C TYR A 90 1.05 -2.22 -3.85
N CYS A 91 0.64 -1.93 -5.09
CA CYS A 91 0.17 -0.60 -5.48
C CYS A 91 -1.01 -0.14 -4.62
N ASN A 92 -1.97 -1.04 -4.33
CA ASN A 92 -3.10 -0.72 -3.46
C ASN A 92 -2.66 -0.45 -2.01
N ASN A 93 -1.68 -1.19 -1.48
CA ASN A 93 -1.14 -0.91 -0.15
C ASN A 93 -0.42 0.46 -0.10
N ILE A 94 0.38 0.80 -1.10
CA ILE A 94 1.02 2.12 -1.23
C ILE A 94 -0.05 3.21 -1.28
N LYS A 95 -1.10 3.00 -2.09
CA LYS A 95 -2.24 3.90 -2.23
C LYS A 95 -2.91 4.20 -0.87
N ILE A 96 -3.17 3.15 -0.08
CA ILE A 96 -3.73 3.26 1.27
C ILE A 96 -2.77 4.02 2.19
N GLY A 97 -1.47 3.73 2.11
CA GLY A 97 -0.44 4.44 2.88
C GLY A 97 -0.42 5.95 2.57
N ILE A 98 -0.53 6.34 1.30
CA ILE A 98 -0.58 7.74 0.89
C ILE A 98 -1.81 8.44 1.48
N LEU A 99 -2.99 7.81 1.36
CA LEU A 99 -4.25 8.39 1.85
C LEU A 99 -4.22 8.54 3.38
N TYR A 100 -3.73 7.52 4.09
CA TYR A 100 -3.60 7.56 5.54
C TYR A 100 -2.60 8.64 5.99
N GLY A 101 -1.44 8.76 5.35
CA GLY A 101 -0.46 9.80 5.69
C GLY A 101 -1.02 11.21 5.51
N LEU A 102 -1.76 11.45 4.41
CA LEU A 102 -2.33 12.77 4.12
C LEU A 102 -3.41 13.12 5.14
N PHE A 103 -4.22 12.13 5.53
CA PHE A 103 -5.24 12.28 6.55
C PHE A 103 -4.64 12.60 7.92
N VAL A 104 -3.57 11.91 8.30
CA VAL A 104 -2.86 12.16 9.57
C VAL A 104 -2.27 13.57 9.59
N ASP A 105 -1.64 14.03 8.50
CA ASP A 105 -1.09 15.39 8.42
C ASP A 105 -2.19 16.47 8.41
N ALA A 106 -3.32 16.23 7.73
CA ALA A 106 -4.47 17.12 7.79
C ALA A 106 -5.06 17.21 9.20
N PHE A 107 -5.10 16.11 9.95
CA PHE A 107 -5.56 16.09 11.33
C PHE A 107 -4.64 16.90 12.25
N LYS A 108 -3.32 16.84 12.04
CA LYS A 108 -2.34 17.66 12.79
C LYS A 108 -2.51 19.17 12.55
N LEU A 109 -2.94 19.55 11.35
CA LEU A 109 -3.12 20.96 10.96
C LEU A 109 -4.51 21.52 11.31
N GLY A 110 -5.49 20.64 11.54
CA GLY A 110 -6.88 20.99 11.86
C GLY A 110 -7.21 21.05 13.36
N SER A 111 -6.23 20.82 14.25
CA SER A 111 -6.34 20.97 15.71
C SER A 111 -5.66 22.25 16.20
#